data_AF-A0AA96S8B7-F1
#
_entry.id   AF-A0AA96S8B7-F1
#
_cell.length_a   1.000
_cell.length_b   1.000
_cell.length_c   1.000
_cell.angle_alpha   90.00
_cell.angle_beta   90.00
_cell.angle_gamma   90.00
#
_symmetry.space_group_name_H-M   'P 1'
#
loop_
_entity.id
_entity.type
_entity.pdbx_description
1 polymer ?
#
loop_
_entity_poly.entity_id
_entity_poly.type
_entity_poly.pdbx_seq_one_letter_code
_entity_poly.pdbx_strand_id
1 'polypeptide(L)'
;MKINLPTETMEGIIKSLEIKNQASTRFNGQDFHFKKERFSFDSGKASNFSTFLEKLDQKVEKVIRHEAESKNFTFATIGRVWQEENLESGKVVYIYFFSNDKSDTTFPDELVSQYELHTWTRMIK
;
A
#
# COMPACT_ATOMS: atom_id res chain seq x y z
N MET A 1 -18.25 2.09 0.71
CA MET A 1 -18.02 2.34 2.15
C MET A 1 -16.54 2.72 2.26
N LYS A 2 -16.20 3.81 2.95
CA LYS A 2 -14.80 4.18 3.23
C LYS A 2 -14.43 3.49 4.54
N ILE A 3 -13.22 2.95 4.66
CA ILE A 3 -12.70 2.56 5.98
C ILE A 3 -12.63 3.86 6.81
N ASN A 4 -13.62 4.11 7.64
CA ASN A 4 -13.63 5.23 8.59
C ASN A 4 -13.06 4.71 9.91
N LEU A 5 -11.74 4.52 9.96
CA LEU A 5 -11.07 4.28 11.24
C LEU A 5 -11.11 5.58 12.06
N PRO A 6 -11.24 5.48 13.39
CA PRO A 6 -11.10 6.65 14.26
C PRO A 6 -9.74 7.32 14.05
N THR A 7 -9.69 8.66 14.14
CA THR A 7 -8.47 9.45 13.92
C THR A 7 -7.29 8.93 14.73
N GLU A 8 -7.49 8.64 16.03
CA GLU A 8 -6.45 8.11 16.92
C GLU A 8 -5.91 6.75 16.45
N THR A 9 -6.76 5.90 15.87
CA THR A 9 -6.35 4.61 15.30
C THR A 9 -5.50 4.83 14.05
N MET A 10 -5.90 5.78 13.21
CA MET A 10 -5.15 6.12 12.00
C MET A 10 -3.77 6.71 12.33
N GLU A 11 -3.68 7.61 13.30
CA GLU A 11 -2.40 8.16 13.77
C GLU A 11 -1.46 7.06 14.29
N GLY A 12 -1.99 6.10 15.04
CA GLY A 12 -1.25 4.93 15.50
C GLY A 12 -0.72 4.05 14.35
N ILE A 13 -1.52 3.87 13.30
CA ILE A 13 -1.12 3.16 12.08
C ILE A 13 -0.01 3.92 11.36
N ILE A 14 -0.17 5.22 11.12
CA ILE A 14 0.82 6.07 10.44
C ILE A 14 2.16 5.98 11.17
N LYS A 15 2.17 6.21 12.48
CA LYS A 15 3.39 6.13 13.30
C LYS A 15 4.04 4.75 13.25
N SER A 16 3.24 3.68 13.23
CA SER A 16 3.77 2.30 13.12
C SER A 16 4.38 2.04 11.74
N LEU A 17 3.75 2.53 10.67
CA LEU A 17 4.27 2.45 9.31
C LEU A 17 5.55 3.28 9.12
N GLU A 18 5.71 4.39 9.83
CA GLU A 18 6.94 5.19 9.81
C GLU A 18 8.12 4.48 10.49
N ILE A 19 7.88 3.82 11.63
CA ILE A 19 8.95 3.20 12.44
C ILE A 19 9.27 1.78 11.97
N LYS A 20 8.23 0.99 11.68
CA LYS A 20 8.35 -0.47 11.49
C LYS A 20 8.00 -0.93 10.08
N ASN A 21 7.52 -0.02 9.22
CA ASN A 21 7.00 -0.35 7.89
C ASN A 21 5.82 -1.35 7.90
N GLN A 22 5.20 -1.60 9.05
CA GLN A 22 4.04 -2.45 9.18
C GLN A 22 3.17 -2.02 10.35
N ALA A 23 1.86 -2.23 10.25
CA ALA A 23 0.89 -1.98 11.31
C ALA A 23 -0.25 -3.00 11.24
N SER A 24 -0.95 -3.19 12.35
CA SER A 24 -2.17 -3.99 12.37
C SER A 24 -3.14 -3.42 13.38
N THR A 25 -4.42 -3.48 13.08
CA THR A 25 -5.48 -3.07 14.00
C THR A 25 -6.71 -3.92 13.79
N ARG A 26 -7.59 -3.95 14.78
CA ARG A 26 -8.90 -4.56 14.69
C ARG A 26 -9.97 -3.49 14.89
N PHE A 27 -10.88 -3.36 13.93
CA PHE A 27 -11.97 -2.39 14.00
C PHE A 27 -13.27 -3.05 13.54
N ASN A 28 -14.37 -2.82 14.28
CA ASN A 28 -15.67 -3.46 14.04
C ASN A 28 -15.61 -4.99 13.87
N GLY A 29 -14.71 -5.65 14.62
CA GLY A 29 -14.54 -7.11 14.58
C GLY A 29 -13.66 -7.62 13.44
N GLN A 30 -13.19 -6.74 12.55
CA GLN A 30 -12.40 -7.06 11.36
C GLN A 30 -10.93 -6.67 11.53
N ASP A 31 -10.04 -7.54 11.07
CA ASP A 31 -8.60 -7.34 11.14
C ASP A 31 -8.10 -6.60 9.90
N PHE A 32 -7.35 -5.52 10.13
CA PHE A 32 -6.67 -4.76 9.10
C PHE A 32 -5.16 -4.92 9.30
N HIS A 33 -4.47 -5.37 8.26
CA HIS A 33 -3.02 -5.48 8.24
C HIS A 33 -2.46 -4.51 7.21
N PHE A 34 -1.59 -3.59 7.64
CA PHE A 34 -0.97 -2.58 6.78
C PHE A 34 0.52 -2.86 6.66
N LYS A 35 1.06 -2.66 5.46
CA LYS A 35 2.49 -2.77 5.23
C LYS A 35 2.95 -1.72 4.24
N LYS A 36 4.18 -1.23 4.47
CA LYS A 36 4.84 -0.20 3.69
C LYS A 36 6.12 -0.78 3.12
N GLU A 37 6.29 -0.75 1.81
CA GLU A 37 7.50 -1.20 1.14
C GLU A 37 8.11 -0.07 0.32
N ARG A 38 9.43 0.10 0.41
CA ARG A 38 10.17 1.08 -0.37
C ARG A 38 11.04 0.35 -1.37
N PHE A 39 10.89 0.70 -2.65
CA PHE A 39 11.74 0.21 -3.72
C PHE A 39 12.61 1.35 -4.22
N SER A 40 13.93 1.11 -4.24
CA SER A 40 14.90 2.00 -4.85
C SER A 40 15.24 1.53 -6.27
N PHE A 41 15.50 2.47 -7.17
CA PHE A 41 15.96 2.21 -8.53
C PHE A 41 17.03 3.21 -8.97
N ASP A 42 17.80 2.80 -9.97
CA ASP A 42 18.89 3.58 -10.52
C ASP A 42 18.32 4.53 -11.59
N SER A 43 18.18 5.81 -11.23
CA SER A 43 17.50 6.83 -12.05
C SER A 43 18.18 7.08 -13.39
N GLY A 44 19.48 6.77 -13.52
CA GLY A 44 20.25 6.92 -14.76
C GLY A 44 19.95 5.90 -15.87
N LYS A 45 19.11 4.88 -15.63
CA LYS A 45 18.81 3.81 -16.62
C LYS A 45 17.34 3.70 -17.04
N ALA A 46 16.45 4.50 -16.47
CA ALA A 46 15.01 4.39 -16.72
C ALA A 46 14.59 5.19 -17.96
N SER A 47 15.00 4.75 -19.15
CA SER A 47 14.51 5.33 -20.42
C SER A 47 13.00 5.10 -20.65
N ASN A 48 12.33 4.32 -19.79
CA ASN A 48 10.88 4.20 -19.78
C ASN A 48 10.33 3.94 -18.37
N PHE A 49 10.05 5.01 -17.63
CA PHE A 49 9.58 4.98 -16.24
C PHE A 49 8.25 4.21 -16.07
N SER A 50 7.34 4.31 -17.05
CA SER A 50 6.06 3.59 -17.04
C SER A 50 6.24 2.07 -17.02
N THR A 51 7.08 1.53 -17.90
CA THR A 51 7.40 0.09 -17.95
C THR A 51 8.08 -0.39 -16.66
N PHE A 52 8.86 0.47 -16.01
CA PHE A 52 9.44 0.16 -14.71
C PHE A 52 8.38 0.08 -13.61
N LEU A 53 7.47 1.06 -13.56
CA LEU A 53 6.35 1.06 -12.64
C LEU A 53 5.50 -0.20 -12.80
N GLU A 54 5.17 -0.60 -14.02
CA GLU A 54 4.43 -1.84 -14.28
C GLU A 54 5.15 -3.08 -13.74
N LYS A 55 6.48 -3.17 -13.91
CA LYS A 55 7.27 -4.28 -13.35
C LYS A 55 7.30 -4.28 -11.83
N LEU A 56 7.36 -3.10 -11.21
CA LEU A 56 7.25 -2.99 -9.75
C LEU A 56 5.87 -3.39 -9.26
N ASP A 57 4.80 -2.91 -9.92
CA ASP A 57 3.42 -3.27 -9.59
C ASP A 57 3.25 -4.79 -9.62
N GLN A 58 3.71 -5.45 -10.68
CA GLN A 58 3.67 -6.92 -10.79
C GLN A 58 4.47 -7.63 -9.68
N LYS A 59 5.61 -7.08 -9.27
CA LYS A 59 6.42 -7.64 -8.18
C LYS A 59 5.71 -7.49 -6.84
N VAL A 60 5.16 -6.33 -6.56
CA VAL A 60 4.39 -6.04 -5.35
C VAL A 60 3.13 -6.90 -5.29
N GLU A 61 2.40 -7.03 -6.40
CA GLU A 61 1.22 -7.90 -6.48
C GLU A 61 1.55 -9.36 -6.16
N LYS A 62 2.72 -9.86 -6.56
CA LYS A 62 3.18 -11.22 -6.18
C LYS A 62 3.40 -11.35 -4.67
N VAL A 63 4.02 -10.35 -4.04
CA VAL A 63 4.25 -10.32 -2.58
C VAL A 63 2.92 -10.27 -1.84
N ILE A 64 2.04 -9.36 -2.24
CA ILE A 64 0.73 -9.17 -1.63
C ILE A 64 -0.14 -10.42 -1.73
N ARG A 65 -0.15 -11.08 -2.89
CA ARG A 65 -0.86 -12.35 -3.06
C ARG A 65 -0.34 -13.41 -2.09
N HIS A 66 0.97 -13.58 -1.99
CA HIS A 66 1.56 -14.56 -1.09
C HIS A 66 1.21 -14.28 0.38
N GLU A 67 1.23 -13.01 0.80
CA GLU A 67 0.85 -12.62 2.15
C GLU A 67 -0.63 -12.84 2.44
N ALA A 68 -1.51 -12.46 1.51
CA ALA A 68 -2.95 -12.67 1.65
C ALA A 68 -3.30 -14.15 1.75
N GLU A 69 -2.71 -15.00 0.90
CA GLU A 69 -2.88 -16.46 0.96
C GLU A 69 -2.43 -17.00 2.33
N SER A 70 -1.27 -16.55 2.83
CA SER A 70 -0.75 -17.00 4.14
C SER A 70 -1.62 -16.58 5.32
N LYS A 71 -2.41 -15.51 5.17
CA LYS A 71 -3.23 -14.91 6.23
C LYS A 71 -4.74 -15.06 5.99
N ASN A 72 -5.15 -15.81 4.96
CA ASN A 72 -6.54 -16.01 4.55
C ASN A 72 -7.32 -14.69 4.31
N PHE A 73 -6.71 -13.74 3.60
CA PHE A 73 -7.39 -12.53 3.15
C PHE A 73 -7.86 -12.63 1.70
N THR A 74 -9.06 -12.12 1.42
CA THR A 74 -9.71 -12.20 0.10
C THR A 74 -9.41 -10.99 -0.78
N PHE A 75 -9.17 -9.83 -0.18
CA PHE A 75 -8.91 -8.58 -0.88
C PHE A 75 -7.66 -7.90 -0.36
N ALA A 76 -6.94 -7.26 -1.28
CA ALA A 76 -5.88 -6.31 -0.96
C ALA A 76 -6.13 -5.00 -1.68
N THR A 77 -5.97 -3.90 -0.97
CA THR A 77 -5.98 -2.55 -1.53
C THR A 77 -4.55 -2.03 -1.49
N ILE A 78 -4.11 -1.51 -2.62
CA ILE A 78 -2.73 -1.10 -2.85
C ILE A 78 -2.74 0.39 -3.16
N GLY A 79 -1.90 1.14 -2.46
CA GLY A 79 -1.59 2.52 -2.76
C GLY A 79 -0.12 2.64 -3.12
N ARG A 80 0.17 3.02 -4.36
CA ARG A 80 1.50 3.39 -4.80
C ARG A 80 1.67 4.89 -4.64
N VAL A 81 2.75 5.27 -3.97
CA VAL A 81 3.06 6.61 -3.51
C VAL A 81 4.41 7.02 -4.11
N TRP A 82 4.42 8.09 -4.89
CA TRP A 82 5.65 8.70 -5.37
C TRP A 82 5.54 10.22 -5.44
N GLN A 83 6.70 10.88 -5.47
CA GLN A 83 6.81 12.30 -5.76
C GLN A 83 7.54 12.42 -7.09
N GLU A 84 7.00 13.22 -8.00
CA GLU A 84 7.59 13.42 -9.32
C GLU A 84 9.04 13.93 -9.22
N GLU A 85 9.31 14.82 -8.26
CA GLU A 85 10.66 15.34 -7.96
C GLU A 85 11.61 14.27 -7.37
N ASN A 86 11.09 13.24 -6.71
CA ASN A 86 11.86 12.13 -6.17
C ASN A 86 12.09 11.00 -7.20
N LEU A 87 11.60 11.15 -8.43
CA LEU A 87 11.90 10.23 -9.54
C LEU A 87 13.39 10.20 -9.85
N GLU A 88 14.06 11.35 -9.74
CA GLU A 88 15.53 11.43 -9.84
C GLU A 88 16.24 10.73 -8.67
N SER A 89 15.61 10.70 -7.48
CA SER A 89 16.10 9.98 -6.30
C SER A 89 15.85 8.46 -6.35
N GLY A 90 15.04 8.02 -7.33
CA GLY A 90 14.82 6.62 -7.61
C GLY A 90 13.96 5.88 -6.58
N LYS A 91 12.97 6.50 -5.92
CA LYS A 91 12.22 5.84 -4.82
C LYS A 91 10.72 5.80 -5.07
N VAL A 92 10.14 4.61 -4.93
CA VAL A 92 8.68 4.38 -4.94
C VAL A 92 8.28 3.69 -3.64
N VAL A 93 7.19 4.14 -3.03
CA VAL A 93 6.65 3.54 -1.80
C VAL A 93 5.31 2.88 -2.12
N TYR A 94 5.11 1.66 -1.64
CA TYR A 94 3.82 0.99 -1.70
C TYR A 94 3.29 0.84 -0.28
N ILE A 95 2.04 1.19 -0.08
CA ILE A 95 1.30 0.90 1.13
C ILE A 95 0.16 -0.02 0.72
N TYR A 96 -0.02 -1.14 1.41
CA TYR A 96 -1.13 -2.03 1.11
C TYR A 96 -1.78 -2.49 2.40
N PHE A 97 -3.09 -2.75 2.32
CA PHE A 97 -3.83 -3.38 3.40
C PHE A 97 -4.78 -4.45 2.90
N PHE A 98 -5.06 -5.40 3.78
CA PHE A 98 -5.87 -6.58 3.48
C PHE A 98 -7.23 -6.53 4.17
N SER A 99 -8.26 -7.09 3.52
CA SER A 99 -9.60 -7.26 4.07
C SER A 99 -10.28 -8.51 3.49
N ASN A 100 -11.29 -9.03 4.18
CA ASN A 100 -12.20 -10.06 3.67
C ASN A 100 -13.51 -9.50 3.11
N ASP A 101 -13.74 -8.19 3.24
CA ASP A 101 -14.91 -7.52 2.68
C ASP A 101 -14.50 -6.57 1.56
N LYS A 102 -15.22 -6.64 0.44
CA LYS A 102 -15.04 -5.76 -0.72
C LYS A 102 -15.42 -4.32 -0.40
N SER A 103 -16.32 -4.07 0.57
CA SER A 103 -16.72 -2.71 0.92
C SER A 103 -15.59 -1.92 1.60
N ASP A 104 -14.60 -2.60 2.14
CA ASP A 104 -13.48 -2.00 2.86
C ASP A 104 -12.26 -1.79 1.97
N THR A 105 -12.41 -1.84 0.65
CA THR A 105 -11.27 -1.77 -0.26
C THR A 105 -10.92 -0.33 -0.65
N THR A 106 -11.50 0.67 0.01
CA THR A 106 -11.19 2.08 -0.23
C THR A 106 -9.89 2.43 0.48
N PHE A 107 -8.93 2.99 -0.27
CA PHE A 107 -7.66 3.43 0.31
C PHE A 107 -7.88 4.63 1.26
N PRO A 108 -7.31 4.63 2.47
CA PRO A 108 -7.42 5.77 3.38
C PRO A 108 -6.49 6.90 2.92
N ASP A 109 -7.07 8.03 2.50
CA ASP A 109 -6.35 9.22 2.02
C ASP A 109 -5.41 9.78 3.11
N GLU A 110 -5.74 9.54 4.38
CA GLU A 110 -4.99 9.99 5.55
C GLU A 110 -3.59 9.33 5.65
N LEU A 111 -3.37 8.22 4.95
CA LEU A 111 -2.06 7.56 4.89
C LEU A 111 -1.05 8.30 4.00
N VAL A 112 -1.52 9.24 3.16
CA VAL A 112 -0.67 9.95 2.20
C VAL A 112 -1.23 11.32 1.85
N SER A 113 -0.63 12.38 2.38
CA SER A 113 -1.11 13.76 2.19
C SER A 113 -0.31 14.61 1.20
N GLN A 114 0.78 14.10 0.60
CA GLN A 114 1.78 14.93 -0.11
C GLN A 114 2.42 14.27 -1.36
N TYR A 115 1.78 13.26 -1.92
CA TYR A 115 2.36 12.43 -2.97
C TYR A 115 1.32 12.07 -4.03
N GLU A 116 1.77 11.79 -5.25
CA GLU A 116 0.93 11.15 -6.24
C GLU A 116 0.56 9.75 -5.75
N LEU A 117 -0.74 9.52 -5.66
CA LEU A 117 -1.32 8.30 -5.13
C LEU A 117 -2.07 7.57 -6.25
N HIS A 118 -1.56 6.40 -6.63
CA HIS A 118 -2.29 5.47 -7.47
C HIS A 118 -2.85 4.33 -6.61
N THR A 119 -4.16 4.11 -6.66
CA THR A 119 -4.81 3.06 -5.86
C THR A 119 -5.54 2.06 -6.73
N TRP A 120 -5.48 0.80 -6.32
CA TRP A 120 -6.29 -0.26 -6.91
C TRP A 120 -6.54 -1.38 -5.91
N THR A 121 -7.60 -2.14 -6.15
CA THR A 121 -7.97 -3.29 -5.34
C THR A 121 -7.79 -4.57 -6.15
N ARG A 122 -7.21 -5.59 -5.54
CA ARG A 122 -7.12 -6.95 -6.09
C ARG A 122 -7.95 -7.91 -5.27
N MET A 123 -8.78 -8.68 -5.96
CA MET A 123 -9.36 -9.91 -5.42
C MET A 123 -8.30 -11.00 -5.54
N ILE A 124 -8.04 -11.70 -4.44
CA ILE A 124 -7.05 -12.76 -4.34
C ILE A 124 -7.86 -14.06 -4.29
N LYS A 125 -7.87 -14.77 -5.43
CA LYS A 125 -8.54 -16.06 -5.62
C LYS A 125 -7.50 -17.15 -5.77
#